data_AF-A0A2D6LTL3-F1
#
_entry.id   AF-A0A2D6LTL3-F1
#
_cell.length_a   1.000
_cell.length_b   1.000
_cell.length_c   1.000
_cell.angle_alpha   90.00
_cell.angle_beta   90.00
_cell.angle_gamma   90.00
#
_symmetry.space_group_name_H-M   'P 1'
#
loop_
_entity.id
_entity.type
_entity.pdbx_description
1 polymer ?
#
loop_
_entity_poly.entity_id
_entity_poly.type
_entity_poly.pdbx_seq_one_letter_code
_entity_poly.pdbx_strand_id
1 'polypeptide(L)'
;MDDTKLAEVIDQVAYQYSLNPSVTLSQVSSGGNLGTLSDTRLQAGAQSTSATSFPSEATTAEPSTVTVNYARISKTEASVSAPTTDTGTTYPVYYTDTGEIRAMTITDMKDTFIHPAIDQLVSGSTTTKQAGTYQISTSTSLTGNTLISSTPVFVDTRADTSAYSAGSIPETLDQPTTITNYYLHRIDGSNTTYTSPVFIEGSNNLQEFATATFETLLSELIRYTAVSSTDGYKITYSYSSGTNRGTGMANTKLSGSGNRQTRFVNTNDYRAQEFPDGTPTTIDTYFLKINKA
;
A
#
# COMPACT_ATOMS: atom_id res chain seq x y z
N MET A 1 33.10 -15.35 -1.37
CA MET A 1 31.74 -15.78 -1.74
C MET A 1 31.53 -15.36 -3.19
N ASP A 2 30.97 -16.21 -4.05
CA ASP A 2 30.62 -15.79 -5.42
C ASP A 2 29.28 -15.03 -5.43
N ASP A 3 28.96 -14.36 -6.53
CA ASP A 3 27.76 -13.51 -6.65
C ASP A 3 26.44 -14.28 -6.45
N THR A 4 26.43 -15.58 -6.78
CA THR A 4 25.22 -16.40 -6.61
C THR A 4 24.95 -16.65 -5.14
N LYS A 5 25.97 -17.07 -4.38
CA LYS A 5 25.86 -17.28 -2.93
C LYS A 5 25.53 -15.99 -2.18
N LEU A 6 26.03 -14.86 -2.67
CA LEU A 6 25.68 -13.55 -2.13
C LEU A 6 24.18 -13.25 -2.33
N ALA A 7 23.66 -13.47 -3.55
CA ALA A 7 22.25 -13.28 -3.85
C ALA A 7 21.33 -14.19 -3.01
N GLU A 8 21.73 -15.44 -2.76
CA GLU A 8 20.99 -16.36 -1.88
C GLU A 8 20.88 -15.82 -0.44
N VAL A 9 21.96 -15.26 0.11
CA VAL A 9 21.92 -14.65 1.45
C VAL A 9 21.06 -13.38 1.46
N ILE A 10 21.13 -12.55 0.42
CA ILE A 10 20.29 -11.34 0.30
C ILE A 10 18.81 -11.71 0.24
N ASP A 11 18.43 -12.72 -0.55
CA ASP A 11 17.05 -13.22 -0.61
C ASP A 11 16.63 -13.78 0.76
N GLN A 12 17.55 -14.45 1.49
CA GLN A 12 17.30 -14.90 2.85
C GLN A 12 17.08 -13.74 3.83
N VAL A 13 17.79 -12.62 3.70
CA VAL A 13 17.55 -11.41 4.52
C VAL A 13 16.11 -10.89 4.31
N ALA A 14 15.64 -10.83 3.06
CA ALA A 14 14.26 -10.45 2.76
C ALA A 14 13.25 -11.44 3.38
N TYR A 15 13.54 -12.74 3.34
CA TYR A 15 12.73 -13.74 4.02
C TYR A 15 12.70 -13.53 5.55
N GLN A 16 13.85 -13.32 6.19
CA GLN A 16 13.93 -13.06 7.64
C GLN A 16 13.14 -11.80 8.05
N TYR A 17 13.19 -10.74 7.24
CA TYR A 17 12.35 -9.55 7.46
C TYR A 17 10.86 -9.88 7.40
N SER A 18 10.44 -10.72 6.45
CA SER A 18 9.03 -11.08 6.25
C SER A 18 8.39 -11.83 7.41
N LEU A 19 9.19 -12.56 8.21
CA LEU A 19 8.72 -13.28 9.38
C LEU A 19 8.24 -12.34 10.49
N ASN A 20 8.87 -11.16 10.61
CA ASN A 20 8.52 -10.16 11.62
C ASN A 20 8.91 -8.74 11.16
N PRO A 21 8.18 -8.13 10.20
CA PRO A 21 8.54 -6.81 9.68
C PRO A 21 8.51 -5.73 10.77
N SER A 22 9.52 -4.86 10.80
CA SER A 22 9.58 -3.73 11.76
C SER A 22 8.82 -2.49 11.30
N VAL A 23 8.44 -2.41 10.02
CA VAL A 23 7.55 -1.38 9.47
C VAL A 23 6.33 -2.08 8.90
N THR A 24 5.18 -1.89 9.55
CA THR A 24 3.94 -2.61 9.21
C THR A 24 2.84 -1.64 8.81
N LEU A 25 1.96 -2.08 7.91
CA LEU A 25 0.73 -1.40 7.56
C LEU A 25 -0.46 -2.23 8.02
N SER A 26 -1.43 -1.59 8.64
CA SER A 26 -2.71 -2.21 9.00
C SER A 26 -3.88 -1.45 8.37
N GLN A 27 -4.99 -2.15 8.21
CA GLN A 27 -6.25 -1.52 7.85
C GLN A 27 -6.97 -1.08 9.12
N VAL A 28 -7.47 0.17 9.12
CA VAL A 28 -8.30 0.75 10.18
C VAL A 28 -9.60 1.29 9.58
N SER A 29 -10.66 1.38 10.38
CA SER A 29 -11.97 1.87 9.91
C SER A 29 -11.92 3.33 9.45
N SER A 30 -11.19 4.17 10.19
CA SER A 30 -10.93 5.59 9.93
C SER A 30 -9.73 6.08 10.75
N GLY A 31 -9.19 7.26 10.43
CA GLY A 31 -8.13 7.91 11.24
C GLY A 31 -6.74 7.31 11.05
N GLY A 32 -6.50 6.58 9.96
CA GLY A 32 -5.18 6.08 9.59
C GLY A 32 -4.15 7.18 9.41
N ASN A 33 -2.90 6.89 9.76
CA ASN A 33 -1.81 7.89 9.78
C ASN A 33 -0.98 7.96 8.49
N LEU A 34 -1.27 7.13 7.48
CA LEU A 34 -0.55 7.17 6.20
C LEU A 34 -0.98 8.34 5.31
N GLY A 35 -2.19 8.84 5.51
CA GLY A 35 -2.81 9.93 4.76
C GLY A 35 -4.27 9.65 4.43
N THR A 36 -4.90 10.62 3.77
CA THR A 36 -6.31 10.59 3.39
C THR A 36 -6.43 10.56 1.87
N LEU A 37 -7.25 9.65 1.35
CA LEU A 37 -7.61 9.55 -0.06
C LEU A 37 -9.06 10.01 -0.26
N SER A 38 -9.35 10.66 -1.39
CA SER A 38 -10.68 11.19 -1.67
C SER A 38 -11.36 10.38 -2.77
N ASP A 39 -12.58 9.93 -2.52
CA ASP A 39 -13.50 9.39 -3.52
C ASP A 39 -14.55 10.46 -3.83
N THR A 40 -14.86 10.67 -5.10
CA THR A 40 -15.78 11.74 -5.51
C THR A 40 -16.81 11.25 -6.50
N ARG A 41 -18.06 11.60 -6.25
CA ARG A 41 -19.18 11.26 -7.12
C ARG A 41 -20.12 12.44 -7.31
N LEU A 42 -21.00 12.35 -8.29
CA LEU A 42 -22.11 13.28 -8.44
C LEU A 42 -23.31 12.79 -7.61
N GLN A 43 -24.10 13.73 -7.11
CA GLN A 43 -25.45 13.52 -6.58
C GLN A 43 -26.43 14.37 -7.38
N ALA A 44 -27.71 13.99 -7.42
CA ALA A 44 -28.74 14.79 -8.08
C ALA A 44 -28.86 16.20 -7.47
N GLY A 45 -29.34 17.14 -8.29
CA GLY A 45 -29.70 18.47 -7.83
C GLY A 45 -30.96 18.44 -6.95
N ALA A 46 -31.17 19.51 -6.20
CA ALA A 46 -32.40 19.69 -5.44
C ALA A 46 -33.62 19.76 -6.37
N GLN A 47 -34.74 19.19 -5.92
CA GLN A 47 -35.98 19.19 -6.66
C GLN A 47 -36.61 20.60 -6.70
N SER A 48 -37.13 21.00 -7.86
CA SER A 48 -37.90 22.23 -8.07
C SER A 48 -39.36 21.93 -8.36
N THR A 49 -40.29 22.64 -7.72
CA THR A 49 -41.75 22.53 -7.95
C THR A 49 -42.30 23.81 -8.59
N SER A 50 -43.42 23.69 -9.29
CA SER A 50 -44.25 24.81 -9.73
C SER A 50 -45.71 24.37 -9.84
N ALA A 51 -46.63 25.32 -9.64
CA ALA A 51 -48.07 25.07 -9.73
C ALA A 51 -48.64 25.25 -11.13
N THR A 52 -47.88 25.80 -12.08
CA THR A 52 -48.43 26.22 -13.38
C THR A 52 -47.74 25.57 -14.58
N SER A 53 -46.49 25.14 -14.43
CA SER A 53 -45.69 24.53 -15.49
C SER A 53 -44.46 23.83 -14.91
N PHE A 54 -43.78 22.98 -15.69
CA PHE A 54 -42.50 22.43 -15.27
C PHE A 54 -41.45 23.54 -15.10
N PRO A 55 -40.69 23.55 -13.99
CA PRO A 55 -39.49 24.39 -13.88
C PRO A 55 -38.54 24.12 -15.06
N SER A 56 -37.94 25.19 -15.60
CA SER A 56 -36.98 25.08 -16.69
C SER A 56 -35.61 24.67 -16.18
N GLU A 57 -34.77 24.16 -17.08
CA GLU A 57 -33.37 23.79 -16.80
C GLU A 57 -32.58 24.92 -16.13
N ALA A 58 -32.75 26.15 -16.63
CA ALA A 58 -32.11 27.33 -16.07
C ALA A 58 -32.53 27.67 -14.62
N THR A 59 -33.55 27.00 -14.08
CA THR A 59 -34.10 27.23 -12.73
C THR A 59 -34.03 25.99 -11.84
N THR A 60 -33.64 24.84 -12.38
CA THR A 60 -33.38 23.63 -11.61
C THR A 60 -31.96 23.66 -11.05
N ALA A 61 -31.76 22.99 -9.92
CA ALA A 61 -30.42 22.84 -9.37
C ALA A 61 -29.66 21.77 -10.15
N GLU A 62 -28.44 22.07 -10.56
CA GLU A 62 -27.51 21.15 -11.21
C GLU A 62 -27.03 20.05 -10.24
N PRO A 63 -26.62 18.86 -10.73
CA PRO A 63 -25.91 17.87 -9.93
C PRO A 63 -24.68 18.47 -9.23
N SER A 64 -24.49 18.11 -7.96
CA SER A 64 -23.35 18.58 -7.17
C SER A 64 -22.37 17.45 -6.87
N THR A 65 -21.16 17.79 -6.42
CA THR A 65 -20.15 16.80 -6.04
C THR A 65 -20.29 16.39 -4.57
N VAL A 66 -20.20 15.09 -4.30
CA VAL A 66 -20.02 14.52 -2.96
C VAL A 66 -18.61 13.94 -2.89
N THR A 67 -17.90 14.24 -1.81
CA THR A 67 -16.56 13.71 -1.54
C THR A 67 -16.57 12.89 -0.27
N VAL A 68 -16.09 11.65 -0.35
CA VAL A 68 -15.89 10.75 0.79
C VAL A 68 -14.40 10.53 1.00
N ASN A 69 -13.93 10.73 2.23
CA ASN A 69 -12.53 10.64 2.58
C ASN A 69 -12.20 9.30 3.25
N TYR A 70 -11.14 8.63 2.78
CA TYR A 70 -10.63 7.38 3.30
C TYR A 70 -9.24 7.58 3.92
N ALA A 71 -9.18 7.54 5.26
CA ALA A 71 -7.95 7.41 6.03
C ALA A 71 -7.94 6.03 6.70
N ARG A 72 -7.66 4.98 5.92
CA ARG A 72 -7.85 3.58 6.34
C ARG A 72 -6.58 2.76 6.46
N ILE A 73 -5.42 3.36 6.26
CA ILE A 73 -4.12 2.68 6.45
C ILE A 73 -3.35 3.35 7.58
N SER A 74 -2.93 2.54 8.55
CA SER A 74 -2.02 2.96 9.62
C SER A 74 -0.67 2.29 9.44
N LYS A 75 0.38 3.10 9.37
CA LYS A 75 1.78 2.68 9.47
C LYS A 75 2.18 2.60 10.94
N THR A 76 2.79 1.49 11.32
CA THR A 76 3.42 1.30 12.63
C THR A 76 4.89 0.98 12.45
N GLU A 77 5.73 1.70 13.19
CA GLU A 77 7.16 1.47 13.30
C GLU A 77 7.43 0.79 14.64
N ALA A 78 7.97 -0.43 14.62
CA ALA A 78 8.26 -1.18 15.82
C ALA A 78 9.45 -0.57 16.59
N SER A 79 9.38 -0.59 17.91
CA SER A 79 10.56 -0.37 18.74
C SER A 79 11.44 -1.63 18.69
N VAL A 80 12.57 -1.54 17.99
CA VAL A 80 13.52 -2.64 17.82
C VAL A 80 14.80 -2.32 18.60
N SER A 81 15.25 -3.26 19.42
CA SER A 81 16.53 -3.13 20.14
C SER A 81 17.70 -3.04 19.17
N ALA A 82 18.79 -2.41 19.60
CA ALA A 82 20.04 -2.45 18.85
C ALA A 82 20.47 -3.91 18.57
N PRO A 83 21.06 -4.19 17.39
CA PRO A 83 21.54 -5.53 17.05
C PRO A 83 22.60 -6.05 18.04
N THR A 84 22.86 -7.35 18.01
CA THR A 84 23.95 -7.98 18.75
C THR A 84 25.25 -7.18 18.64
N THR A 85 25.88 -6.92 19.79
CA THR A 85 27.13 -6.15 19.85
C THR A 85 28.25 -6.93 19.15
N ASP A 86 28.96 -6.23 18.26
CA ASP A 86 30.11 -6.79 17.57
C ASP A 86 31.31 -6.91 18.52
N THR A 87 31.82 -8.13 18.70
CA THR A 87 33.01 -8.42 19.51
C THR A 87 34.28 -8.58 18.67
N GLY A 88 34.20 -8.29 17.37
CA GLY A 88 35.29 -8.46 16.41
C GLY A 88 35.35 -9.85 15.76
N THR A 89 34.50 -10.79 16.19
CA THR A 89 34.35 -12.14 15.60
C THR A 89 32.88 -12.58 15.51
N THR A 90 31.94 -11.66 15.78
CA THR A 90 30.49 -11.94 15.81
C THR A 90 29.95 -12.34 14.43
N TYR A 91 30.54 -11.79 13.36
CA TYR A 91 30.05 -11.91 12.00
C TYR A 91 30.95 -12.79 11.14
N PRO A 92 30.48 -13.19 9.92
CA PRO A 92 31.28 -13.95 8.98
C PRO A 92 32.67 -13.39 8.71
N VAL A 93 33.57 -14.25 8.27
CA VAL A 93 34.87 -13.82 7.73
C VAL A 93 34.83 -13.67 6.21
N TYR A 94 35.71 -12.81 5.72
CA TYR A 94 36.03 -12.68 4.31
C TYR A 94 37.55 -12.73 4.11
N TYR A 95 37.95 -13.02 2.88
CA TYR A 95 39.35 -13.03 2.48
C TYR A 95 39.70 -11.67 1.87
N THR A 96 40.73 -11.01 2.38
CA THR A 96 41.18 -9.70 1.88
C THR A 96 42.04 -9.85 0.62
N ASP A 97 42.20 -8.77 -0.14
CA ASP A 97 43.11 -8.72 -1.29
C ASP A 97 44.58 -8.95 -0.89
N THR A 98 44.93 -8.72 0.38
CA THR A 98 46.26 -8.96 0.96
C THR A 98 46.47 -10.41 1.39
N GLY A 99 45.47 -11.27 1.27
CA GLY A 99 45.57 -12.69 1.61
C GLY A 99 45.26 -13.02 3.08
N GLU A 100 44.57 -12.13 3.79
CA GLU A 100 44.27 -12.29 5.22
C GLU A 100 42.81 -12.67 5.42
N ILE A 101 42.53 -13.45 6.47
CA ILE A 101 41.16 -13.75 6.90
C ILE A 101 40.76 -12.70 7.92
N ARG A 102 39.66 -12.00 7.63
CA ARG A 102 39.17 -10.91 8.48
C ARG A 102 37.68 -11.11 8.78
N ALA A 103 37.31 -10.93 10.03
CA ALA A 103 35.90 -10.87 10.42
C ALA A 103 35.26 -9.59 9.87
N MET A 104 34.05 -9.74 9.33
CA MET A 104 33.20 -8.62 8.94
C MET A 104 32.84 -7.80 10.18
N THR A 105 32.80 -6.49 10.01
CA THR A 105 32.22 -5.56 10.96
C THR A 105 30.71 -5.48 10.77
N ILE A 106 29.99 -4.85 11.70
CA ILE A 106 28.58 -4.51 11.49
C ILE A 106 28.35 -3.67 10.22
N THR A 107 29.30 -2.81 9.85
CA THR A 107 29.24 -2.01 8.61
C THR A 107 29.37 -2.90 7.40
N ASP A 108 30.32 -3.84 7.40
CA ASP A 108 30.47 -4.79 6.29
C ASP A 108 29.21 -5.64 6.13
N MET A 109 28.59 -6.08 7.23
CA MET A 109 27.34 -6.84 7.21
C MET A 109 26.19 -6.04 6.58
N LYS A 110 26.07 -4.77 6.97
CA LYS A 110 25.07 -3.86 6.42
C LYS A 110 25.26 -3.68 4.92
N ASP A 111 26.45 -3.30 4.49
CA ASP A 111 26.74 -2.99 3.09
C ASP A 111 26.67 -4.22 2.18
N THR A 112 27.05 -5.39 2.68
CA THR A 112 27.10 -6.62 1.88
C THR A 112 25.72 -7.28 1.74
N PHE A 113 24.92 -7.32 2.81
CA PHE A 113 23.68 -8.12 2.83
C PHE A 113 22.42 -7.28 3.08
N ILE A 114 22.44 -6.39 4.07
CA ILE A 114 21.23 -5.73 4.56
C ILE A 114 20.79 -4.61 3.61
N HIS A 115 21.72 -3.76 3.17
CA HIS A 115 21.45 -2.65 2.25
C HIS A 115 20.94 -3.16 0.89
N PRO A 116 21.58 -4.16 0.24
CA PRO A 116 21.03 -4.76 -0.98
C PRO A 116 19.66 -5.40 -0.79
N ALA A 117 19.40 -6.03 0.37
CA ALA A 117 18.08 -6.59 0.65
C ALA A 117 17.02 -5.48 0.77
N ILE A 118 17.32 -4.37 1.44
CA ILE A 118 16.39 -3.22 1.52
C ILE A 118 16.14 -2.63 0.14
N ASP A 119 17.15 -2.53 -0.72
CA ASP A 119 16.98 -2.12 -2.12
C ASP A 119 16.03 -3.01 -2.88
N GLN A 120 16.12 -4.34 -2.70
CA GLN A 120 15.15 -5.27 -3.26
C GLN A 120 13.76 -5.05 -2.67
N LEU A 121 13.64 -4.92 -1.34
CA LEU A 121 12.36 -4.75 -0.64
C LEU A 121 11.58 -3.53 -1.11
N VAL A 122 12.27 -2.40 -1.37
CA VAL A 122 11.64 -1.13 -1.80
C VAL A 122 11.48 -0.97 -3.31
N SER A 123 11.88 -1.97 -4.09
CA SER A 123 11.63 -1.99 -5.54
C SER A 123 10.13 -2.11 -5.86
N GLY A 124 9.77 -1.87 -7.13
CA GLY A 124 8.37 -1.94 -7.60
C GLY A 124 7.87 -3.35 -7.93
N SER A 125 8.74 -4.36 -7.79
CA SER A 125 8.37 -5.76 -7.93
C SER A 125 7.52 -6.20 -6.74
N THR A 126 6.77 -7.30 -6.91
CA THR A 126 5.84 -7.82 -5.92
C THR A 126 6.01 -9.34 -5.71
N THR A 127 7.25 -9.82 -5.90
CA THR A 127 7.64 -11.23 -5.73
C THR A 127 8.15 -11.49 -4.31
N THR A 128 8.57 -12.71 -4.02
CA THR A 128 9.13 -13.12 -2.72
C THR A 128 10.36 -12.30 -2.31
N LYS A 129 11.05 -11.63 -3.23
CA LYS A 129 12.15 -10.70 -2.91
C LYS A 129 11.68 -9.40 -2.23
N GLN A 130 10.37 -9.13 -2.25
CA GLN A 130 9.72 -8.03 -1.55
C GLN A 130 8.93 -8.52 -0.32
N ALA A 131 9.22 -9.72 0.17
CA ALA A 131 8.48 -10.31 1.26
C ALA A 131 8.41 -9.41 2.52
N GLY A 132 7.27 -9.45 3.21
CA GLY A 132 7.01 -8.61 4.39
C GLY A 132 6.57 -7.17 4.08
N THR A 133 6.66 -6.73 2.81
CA THR A 133 6.19 -5.42 2.37
C THR A 133 4.77 -5.49 1.79
N TYR A 134 4.15 -4.33 1.53
CA TYR A 134 2.73 -4.24 1.23
C TYR A 134 2.44 -3.79 -0.20
N GLN A 135 1.29 -4.19 -0.72
CA GLN A 135 0.78 -3.76 -2.02
C GLN A 135 -0.75 -3.64 -2.03
N ILE A 136 -1.28 -2.91 -3.02
CA ILE A 136 -2.71 -2.78 -3.26
C ILE A 136 -3.16 -3.74 -4.36
N SER A 137 -4.32 -4.36 -4.20
CA SER A 137 -4.99 -5.17 -5.21
C SER A 137 -6.50 -4.93 -5.18
N THR A 138 -7.19 -5.19 -6.29
CA THR A 138 -8.66 -5.19 -6.36
C THR A 138 -9.29 -6.51 -5.94
N SER A 139 -8.47 -7.56 -5.73
CA SER A 139 -8.92 -8.87 -5.26
C SER A 139 -8.71 -9.02 -3.75
N THR A 140 -9.59 -9.78 -3.10
CA THR A 140 -9.40 -10.25 -1.73
C THR A 140 -8.52 -11.50 -1.64
N SER A 141 -8.20 -12.13 -2.77
CA SER A 141 -7.29 -13.27 -2.87
C SER A 141 -6.23 -13.01 -3.94
N LEU A 142 -4.95 -13.03 -3.53
CA LEU A 142 -3.82 -12.80 -4.40
C LEU A 142 -2.73 -13.82 -4.08
N THR A 143 -2.25 -14.54 -5.09
CA THR A 143 -1.22 -15.59 -4.91
C THR A 143 0.06 -14.99 -4.30
N GLY A 144 0.66 -15.71 -3.34
CA GLY A 144 1.89 -15.28 -2.66
C GLY A 144 1.70 -14.04 -1.78
N ASN A 145 0.46 -13.75 -1.36
CA ASN A 145 0.13 -12.62 -0.52
C ASN A 145 -0.90 -12.99 0.55
N THR A 146 -0.72 -12.40 1.72
CA THR A 146 -1.69 -12.42 2.82
C THR A 146 -2.57 -11.17 2.76
N LEU A 147 -3.88 -11.35 2.67
CA LEU A 147 -4.86 -10.26 2.81
C LEU A 147 -4.81 -9.68 4.23
N ILE A 148 -4.67 -8.36 4.36
CA ILE A 148 -4.66 -7.69 5.68
C ILE A 148 -6.07 -7.55 6.25
N SER A 149 -7.05 -7.22 5.40
CA SER A 149 -8.45 -7.07 5.79
C SER A 149 -9.35 -7.22 4.57
N SER A 150 -10.51 -7.84 4.76
CA SER A 150 -11.59 -7.86 3.76
C SER A 150 -12.37 -6.54 3.69
N THR A 151 -12.04 -5.56 4.56
CA THR A 151 -12.55 -4.19 4.43
C THR A 151 -11.63 -3.40 3.49
N PRO A 152 -12.16 -2.80 2.41
CA PRO A 152 -11.35 -2.03 1.47
C PRO A 152 -10.69 -0.81 2.14
N VAL A 153 -9.45 -0.53 1.77
CA VAL A 153 -8.73 0.68 2.18
C VAL A 153 -9.15 1.90 1.36
N PHE A 154 -9.65 1.67 0.14
CA PHE A 154 -10.26 2.67 -0.73
C PHE A 154 -11.39 2.03 -1.53
N VAL A 155 -12.45 2.80 -1.80
CA VAL A 155 -13.60 2.38 -2.61
C VAL A 155 -13.88 3.48 -3.60
N ASP A 156 -13.81 3.15 -4.88
CA ASP A 156 -14.24 4.00 -5.99
C ASP A 156 -15.76 3.88 -6.12
N THR A 157 -16.48 4.98 -5.93
CA THR A 157 -17.93 5.03 -6.08
C THR A 157 -18.36 6.03 -7.14
N ARG A 158 -19.50 5.78 -7.75
CA ARG A 158 -20.08 6.67 -8.76
C ARG A 158 -21.57 6.79 -8.56
N ALA A 159 -22.17 7.87 -9.04
CA ALA A 159 -23.62 7.98 -9.12
C ALA A 159 -24.19 6.79 -9.90
N ASP A 160 -25.19 6.11 -9.32
CA ASP A 160 -25.95 5.07 -10.00
C ASP A 160 -27.07 5.71 -10.81
N THR A 161 -26.80 5.97 -12.09
CA THR A 161 -27.78 6.60 -12.98
C THR A 161 -29.03 5.75 -13.21
N SER A 162 -28.97 4.44 -12.93
CA SER A 162 -30.12 3.54 -13.04
C SER A 162 -31.07 3.60 -11.85
N ALA A 163 -30.60 4.14 -10.71
CA ALA A 163 -31.41 4.31 -9.50
C ALA A 163 -32.32 5.55 -9.56
N TYR A 164 -31.92 6.59 -10.30
CA TYR A 164 -32.74 7.79 -10.47
C TYR A 164 -33.86 7.56 -11.50
N SER A 165 -35.09 7.92 -11.14
CA SER A 165 -36.26 7.81 -12.01
C SER A 165 -37.11 9.07 -12.01
N ALA A 166 -37.49 9.55 -13.19
CA ALA A 166 -38.42 10.66 -13.34
C ALA A 166 -39.77 10.39 -12.64
N GLY A 167 -40.20 9.11 -12.59
CA GLY A 167 -41.45 8.71 -11.95
C GLY A 167 -41.46 8.89 -10.43
N SER A 168 -40.29 9.04 -9.80
CA SER A 168 -40.13 9.07 -8.34
C SER A 168 -39.76 10.45 -7.80
N ILE A 169 -39.64 11.49 -8.64
CA ILE A 169 -39.30 12.86 -8.20
C ILE A 169 -40.22 13.32 -7.03
N PRO A 170 -39.66 13.76 -5.88
CA PRO A 170 -38.24 13.95 -5.59
C PRO A 170 -37.46 12.65 -5.34
N GLU A 171 -36.29 12.53 -5.97
CA GLU A 171 -35.32 11.45 -5.72
C GLU A 171 -34.46 11.70 -4.49
N THR A 172 -33.92 10.63 -3.91
CA THR A 172 -32.77 10.74 -2.99
C THR A 172 -31.61 11.36 -3.76
N LEU A 173 -30.94 12.38 -3.19
CA LEU A 173 -29.90 13.11 -3.91
C LEU A 173 -28.68 12.23 -4.19
N ASP A 174 -28.10 11.60 -3.16
CA ASP A 174 -26.90 10.78 -3.28
C ASP A 174 -27.27 9.29 -3.38
N GLN A 175 -27.24 8.75 -4.59
CA GLN A 175 -27.46 7.32 -4.86
C GLN A 175 -26.20 6.72 -5.51
N PRO A 176 -25.21 6.26 -4.72
CA PRO A 176 -23.98 5.69 -5.25
C PRO A 176 -24.06 4.20 -5.55
N THR A 177 -23.26 3.77 -6.52
CA THR A 177 -22.86 2.38 -6.71
C THR A 177 -21.35 2.23 -6.56
N THR A 178 -20.90 1.07 -6.09
CA THR A 178 -19.48 0.73 -5.99
C THR A 178 -18.96 0.29 -7.34
N ILE A 179 -17.87 0.89 -7.80
CA ILE A 179 -17.20 0.52 -9.05
C ILE A 179 -16.07 -0.46 -8.76
N THR A 180 -15.17 -0.10 -7.85
CA THR A 180 -14.01 -0.92 -7.52
C THR A 180 -13.67 -0.81 -6.04
N ASN A 181 -13.38 -1.94 -5.41
CA ASN A 181 -12.82 -2.01 -4.08
C ASN A 181 -11.31 -2.27 -4.15
N TYR A 182 -10.54 -1.63 -3.28
CA TYR A 182 -9.09 -1.79 -3.20
C TYR A 182 -8.68 -2.28 -1.81
N TYR A 183 -7.87 -3.33 -1.78
CA TYR A 183 -7.47 -4.07 -0.58
C TYR A 183 -5.97 -4.02 -0.38
N LEU A 184 -5.56 -3.98 0.89
CA LEU A 184 -4.18 -4.05 1.30
C LEU A 184 -3.75 -5.51 1.51
N HIS A 185 -2.62 -5.86 0.90
CA HIS A 185 -2.00 -7.19 0.99
C HIS A 185 -0.56 -7.06 1.47
N ARG A 186 -0.08 -8.06 2.22
CA ARG A 186 1.34 -8.23 2.52
C ARG A 186 1.88 -9.37 1.66
N ILE A 187 3.04 -9.14 1.05
CA ILE A 187 3.73 -10.14 0.24
C ILE A 187 4.32 -11.21 1.16
N ASP A 188 4.09 -12.48 0.81
CA ASP A 188 4.57 -13.61 1.57
C ASP A 188 6.04 -13.92 1.23
N GLY A 189 6.78 -14.37 2.24
CA GLY A 189 8.15 -14.82 2.09
C GLY A 189 8.25 -16.26 1.60
N SER A 190 9.35 -16.55 0.90
CA SER A 190 9.78 -17.91 0.61
C SER A 190 11.13 -18.14 1.26
N ASN A 191 11.24 -19.19 2.07
CA ASN A 191 12.53 -19.61 2.59
C ASN A 191 13.38 -20.15 1.44
N THR A 192 14.65 -19.78 1.39
CA THR A 192 15.61 -20.26 0.39
C THR A 192 16.79 -20.90 1.08
N THR A 193 17.30 -21.98 0.51
CA THR A 193 18.56 -22.56 0.98
C THR A 193 19.72 -21.68 0.52
N TYR A 194 20.70 -21.47 1.39
CA TYR A 194 21.91 -20.73 1.11
C TYR A 194 23.11 -21.44 1.73
N THR A 195 24.31 -21.17 1.21
CA THR A 195 25.54 -21.69 1.81
C THR A 195 25.87 -20.89 3.08
N SER A 196 25.97 -21.56 4.23
CA SER A 196 26.22 -20.83 5.49
C SER A 196 27.66 -20.26 5.50
N PRO A 197 27.83 -19.02 5.98
CA PRO A 197 29.15 -18.42 6.05
C PRO A 197 30.02 -19.03 7.16
N VAL A 198 31.31 -18.76 7.11
CA VAL A 198 32.30 -19.16 8.12
C VAL A 198 32.57 -17.99 9.07
N PHE A 199 32.82 -18.26 10.35
CA PHE A 199 33.25 -17.28 11.36
C PHE A 199 34.43 -17.78 12.19
N ILE A 200 34.98 -16.91 13.04
CA ILE A 200 36.04 -17.23 14.00
C ILE A 200 35.38 -17.58 15.34
N GLU A 201 35.47 -18.84 15.76
CA GLU A 201 34.94 -19.29 17.05
C GLU A 201 35.86 -18.90 18.22
N GLY A 202 35.41 -19.10 19.46
CA GLY A 202 36.11 -18.62 20.66
C GLY A 202 37.54 -19.12 20.84
N SER A 203 37.89 -20.27 20.25
CA SER A 203 39.26 -20.81 20.25
C SER A 203 40.09 -20.36 19.04
N ASN A 204 39.63 -19.35 18.30
CA ASN A 204 40.22 -18.80 17.08
C ASN A 204 40.31 -19.79 15.89
N ASN A 205 39.48 -20.83 15.88
CA ASN A 205 39.32 -21.69 14.71
C ASN A 205 38.25 -21.13 13.76
N LEU A 206 38.31 -21.56 12.50
CA LEU A 206 37.26 -21.29 11.54
C LEU A 206 36.16 -22.34 11.65
N GLN A 207 34.91 -21.88 11.70
CA GLN A 207 33.74 -22.75 11.79
C GLN A 207 32.61 -22.21 10.91
N GLU A 208 31.84 -23.10 10.29
CA GLU A 208 30.60 -22.72 9.60
C GLU A 208 29.52 -22.33 10.62
N PHE A 209 28.79 -21.25 10.33
CA PHE A 209 27.64 -20.87 11.14
C PHE A 209 26.58 -21.98 11.13
N ALA A 210 25.99 -22.25 12.28
CA ALA A 210 24.67 -22.87 12.29
C ALA A 210 23.67 -21.90 11.62
N THR A 211 22.88 -22.41 10.66
CA THR A 211 21.92 -21.62 9.87
C THR A 211 21.03 -20.73 10.74
N ALA A 212 20.45 -21.28 11.81
CA ALA A 212 19.58 -20.53 12.72
C ALA A 212 20.31 -19.38 13.46
N THR A 213 21.59 -19.55 13.79
CA THR A 213 22.39 -18.50 14.44
C THR A 213 22.63 -17.35 13.46
N PHE A 214 22.99 -17.65 12.21
CA PHE A 214 23.20 -16.62 11.21
C PHE A 214 21.90 -15.90 10.85
N GLU A 215 20.79 -16.63 10.70
CA GLU A 215 19.46 -16.06 10.47
C GLU A 215 19.00 -15.13 11.59
N THR A 216 19.35 -15.45 12.84
CA THR A 216 19.08 -14.56 13.98
C THR A 216 19.81 -13.23 13.83
N LEU A 217 21.11 -13.25 13.48
CA LEU A 217 21.89 -12.03 13.23
C LEU A 217 21.30 -11.22 12.06
N LEU A 218 20.94 -11.88 10.95
CA LEU A 218 20.32 -11.22 9.81
C LEU A 218 18.98 -10.58 10.18
N SER A 219 18.14 -11.29 10.94
CA SER A 219 16.82 -10.81 11.40
C SER A 219 16.94 -9.58 12.31
N GLU A 220 17.87 -9.59 13.26
CA GLU A 220 18.16 -8.42 14.11
C GLU A 220 18.59 -7.21 13.27
N LEU A 221 19.56 -7.41 12.37
CA LEU A 221 20.13 -6.34 11.55
C LEU A 221 19.10 -5.74 10.59
N ILE A 222 18.33 -6.57 9.86
CA ILE A 222 17.35 -6.07 8.89
C ILE A 222 16.19 -5.36 9.57
N ARG A 223 15.67 -5.89 10.69
CA ARG A 223 14.58 -5.26 11.42
C ARG A 223 15.00 -3.92 12.00
N TYR A 224 16.19 -3.85 12.60
CA TYR A 224 16.72 -2.61 13.14
C TYR A 224 16.99 -1.58 12.02
N THR A 225 17.67 -1.99 10.95
CA THR A 225 18.01 -1.08 9.84
C THR A 225 16.75 -0.52 9.17
N ALA A 226 15.74 -1.37 8.92
CA ALA A 226 14.50 -0.94 8.27
C ALA A 226 13.69 0.10 9.05
N VAL A 227 13.92 0.29 10.37
CA VAL A 227 13.15 1.25 11.19
C VAL A 227 14.00 2.35 11.83
N SER A 228 15.28 2.09 12.07
CA SER A 228 16.20 2.96 12.82
C SER A 228 17.46 3.37 12.05
N SER A 229 17.58 3.01 10.77
CA SER A 229 18.67 3.48 9.90
C SER A 229 18.74 5.01 9.88
N THR A 230 19.98 5.52 9.91
CA THR A 230 20.34 6.92 9.69
C THR A 230 21.24 7.09 8.46
N ASP A 231 21.45 6.00 7.71
CA ASP A 231 22.34 5.86 6.56
C ASP A 231 21.56 5.70 5.22
N GLY A 232 20.26 6.05 5.21
CA GLY A 232 19.45 6.09 3.99
C GLY A 232 18.66 4.81 3.70
N TYR A 233 18.53 3.90 4.68
CA TYR A 233 17.94 2.58 4.52
C TYR A 233 16.72 2.35 5.42
N LYS A 234 16.16 3.40 6.04
CA LYS A 234 14.91 3.26 6.79
C LYS A 234 13.74 3.12 5.82
N ILE A 235 12.99 2.02 5.92
CA ILE A 235 11.81 1.78 5.08
C ILE A 235 10.67 2.70 5.51
N THR A 236 9.99 3.30 4.53
CA THR A 236 8.79 4.11 4.74
C THR A 236 7.75 3.86 3.66
N TYR A 237 6.50 4.20 3.96
CA TYR A 237 5.39 4.18 3.02
C TYR A 237 4.81 5.58 2.88
N SER A 238 4.27 5.88 1.70
CA SER A 238 3.55 7.12 1.43
C SER A 238 2.55 6.95 0.28
N TYR A 239 1.77 7.99 0.00
CA TYR A 239 0.97 8.07 -1.24
C TYR A 239 1.61 8.94 -2.33
N SER A 240 2.70 9.66 -2.03
CA SER A 240 3.26 10.70 -2.91
C SER A 240 4.67 10.38 -3.41
N SER A 241 5.54 9.84 -2.57
CA SER A 241 6.96 9.56 -2.84
C SER A 241 7.30 8.08 -2.77
N GLY A 242 8.33 7.67 -3.52
CA GLY A 242 8.78 6.28 -3.60
C GLY A 242 8.24 5.52 -4.80
N THR A 243 8.40 4.21 -4.75
CA THR A 243 8.02 3.28 -5.82
C THR A 243 6.60 2.78 -5.62
N ASN A 244 5.78 2.77 -6.68
CA ASN A 244 4.40 2.29 -6.65
C ASN A 244 4.33 0.80 -6.29
N ARG A 245 3.34 0.42 -5.47
CA ARG A 245 3.16 -0.95 -4.96
C ARG A 245 1.76 -1.49 -5.24
N GLY A 246 1.68 -2.31 -6.29
CA GLY A 246 0.45 -2.93 -6.74
C GLY A 246 -0.41 -2.01 -7.62
N THR A 247 -1.72 -2.16 -7.53
CA THR A 247 -2.69 -1.48 -8.38
C THR A 247 -2.91 -0.01 -7.96
N GLY A 248 -3.03 0.89 -8.95
CA GLY A 248 -3.47 2.27 -8.73
C GLY A 248 -4.95 2.32 -8.34
N MET A 249 -5.26 3.08 -7.29
CA MET A 249 -6.61 3.29 -6.78
C MET A 249 -7.24 4.46 -7.52
N ALA A 250 -8.06 4.16 -8.53
CA ALA A 250 -8.70 5.17 -9.36
C ALA A 250 -9.90 5.79 -8.62
N ASN A 251 -10.03 7.11 -8.68
CA ASN A 251 -11.24 7.83 -8.29
C ASN A 251 -11.96 8.26 -9.59
N THR A 252 -13.14 7.71 -9.83
CA THR A 252 -13.88 7.92 -11.08
C THR A 252 -15.19 8.66 -10.84
N LYS A 253 -15.54 9.55 -11.77
CA LYS A 253 -16.75 10.38 -11.68
C LYS A 253 -17.43 10.45 -13.04
N LEU A 254 -18.74 10.70 -13.07
CA LEU A 254 -19.42 11.02 -14.32
C LEU A 254 -19.11 12.46 -14.76
N SER A 255 -19.03 12.67 -16.08
CA SER A 255 -18.64 13.95 -16.68
C SER A 255 -19.79 14.87 -17.08
N GLY A 256 -21.04 14.41 -16.96
CA GLY A 256 -22.20 15.16 -17.43
C GLY A 256 -22.52 16.36 -16.56
N SER A 257 -23.22 17.33 -17.15
CA SER A 257 -23.62 18.57 -16.48
C SER A 257 -24.94 18.41 -15.73
N GLY A 258 -25.78 17.43 -16.06
CA GLY A 258 -27.14 17.33 -15.55
C GLY A 258 -28.10 16.84 -16.62
N ASN A 259 -28.94 15.88 -16.24
CA ASN A 259 -30.06 15.41 -17.05
C ASN A 259 -31.36 15.87 -16.39
N ARG A 260 -31.96 16.95 -16.92
CA ARG A 260 -33.24 17.47 -16.43
C ARG A 260 -34.38 16.50 -16.68
N GLN A 261 -34.95 15.99 -15.60
CA GLN A 261 -36.12 15.12 -15.61
C GLN A 261 -37.32 15.86 -15.01
N THR A 262 -38.52 15.51 -15.48
CA THR A 262 -39.77 16.13 -15.01
C THR A 262 -40.80 15.10 -14.60
N ARG A 263 -41.69 15.47 -13.68
CA ARG A 263 -42.79 14.64 -13.21
C ARG A 263 -44.05 15.47 -13.04
N PHE A 264 -45.07 15.14 -13.82
CA PHE A 264 -46.41 15.66 -13.59
C PHE A 264 -47.07 14.87 -12.47
N VAL A 265 -47.52 15.55 -11.41
CA VAL A 265 -48.24 14.91 -10.31
C VAL A 265 -49.73 15.24 -10.40
N ASN A 266 -50.08 16.52 -10.54
CA ASN A 266 -51.44 16.98 -10.79
C ASN A 266 -51.42 18.43 -11.31
N THR A 267 -52.60 19.03 -11.52
CA THR A 267 -52.81 20.37 -12.09
C THR A 267 -52.01 21.48 -11.41
N ASN A 268 -51.65 21.35 -10.13
CA ASN A 268 -50.88 22.35 -9.38
C ASN A 268 -49.54 21.82 -8.85
N ASP A 269 -49.02 20.73 -9.40
CA ASP A 269 -47.77 20.12 -8.95
C ASP A 269 -46.99 19.54 -10.13
N TYR A 270 -46.11 20.40 -10.67
CA TYR A 270 -45.12 20.08 -11.69
C TYR A 270 -43.75 20.05 -11.03
N ARG A 271 -43.06 18.91 -11.14
CA ARG A 271 -41.74 18.74 -10.54
C ARG A 271 -40.68 18.62 -11.61
N ALA A 272 -39.50 19.14 -11.32
CA ALA A 272 -38.30 18.90 -12.09
C ALA A 272 -37.12 18.65 -11.15
N GLN A 273 -36.16 17.85 -11.60
CA GLN A 273 -34.93 17.57 -10.89
C GLN A 273 -33.86 17.17 -11.90
N GLU A 274 -32.61 17.53 -11.66
CA GLU A 274 -31.50 17.15 -12.54
C GLU A 274 -30.72 15.99 -11.95
N PHE A 275 -30.59 14.93 -12.73
CA PHE A 275 -29.87 13.72 -12.33
C PHE A 275 -28.44 13.72 -12.89
N PRO A 276 -27.48 13.07 -12.21
CA PRO A 276 -26.16 12.85 -12.79
C PRO A 276 -26.23 12.10 -14.12
N ASP A 277 -25.40 12.47 -15.07
CA ASP A 277 -25.34 11.89 -16.41
C ASP A 277 -23.92 11.94 -17.00
N GLY A 278 -23.76 11.61 -18.28
CA GLY A 278 -22.47 11.59 -18.96
C GLY A 278 -21.71 10.27 -18.84
N THR A 279 -20.41 10.30 -19.13
CA THR A 279 -19.57 9.10 -19.16
C THR A 279 -18.61 9.07 -17.97
N PRO A 280 -18.16 7.88 -17.54
CA PRO A 280 -17.15 7.76 -16.50
C PRO A 280 -15.80 8.34 -16.93
N THR A 281 -15.18 9.14 -16.08
CA THR A 281 -13.82 9.65 -16.23
C THR A 281 -13.04 9.42 -14.94
N THR A 282 -11.75 9.09 -15.07
CA THR A 282 -10.83 9.05 -13.92
C THR A 282 -10.39 10.48 -13.62
N ILE A 283 -10.70 10.97 -12.42
CA ILE A 283 -10.29 12.32 -12.02
C ILE A 283 -9.00 12.31 -11.22
N ASP A 284 -8.70 11.22 -10.52
CA ASP A 284 -7.48 11.02 -9.74
C ASP A 284 -7.08 9.55 -9.73
N THR A 285 -5.81 9.28 -9.45
CA THR A 285 -5.32 7.92 -9.17
C THR A 285 -4.30 7.96 -8.05
N TYR A 286 -4.57 7.24 -6.97
CA TYR A 286 -3.68 7.14 -5.82
C TYR A 286 -2.85 5.86 -5.89
N PHE A 287 -1.63 5.90 -5.37
CA PHE A 287 -0.75 4.73 -5.31
C PHE A 287 -0.24 4.56 -3.89
N LEU A 288 -0.30 3.34 -3.35
CA LEU A 288 0.58 2.99 -2.24
C LEU A 288 2.01 3.00 -2.76
N LYS A 289 2.90 3.68 -2.06
CA LYS A 289 4.31 3.75 -2.41
C LYS A 289 5.20 3.36 -1.25
N ILE A 290 6.35 2.77 -1.56
CA ILE A 290 7.40 2.42 -0.61
C ILE A 290 8.70 3.13 -0.98
N ASN A 291 9.50 3.52 0.01
CA ASN A 291 10.82 4.09 -0.20
C ASN A 291 11.77 3.70 0.94
N LYS A 292 13.07 3.99 0.77
CA LYS A 292 14.07 4.08 1.84
C LYS A 292 14.55 5.53 2.02
N ALA A 293 14.86 5.93 3.24
CA ALA A 293 15.35 7.27 3.59
C ALA A 293 16.28 7.26 4.79
#